data_AF-A0A5S9IJ61-F1
#
_entry.id   AF-A0A5S9IJ61-F1
#
_cell.length_a   1.000
_cell.length_b   1.000
_cell.length_c   1.000
_cell.angle_alpha   90.00
_cell.angle_beta   90.00
_cell.angle_gamma   90.00
#
_symmetry.space_group_name_H-M   'P 1'
#
loop_
_entity.id
_entity.type
_entity.pdbx_description
1 polymer ?
#
loop_
_entity_poly.entity_id
_entity_poly.type
_entity_poly.pdbx_seq_one_letter_code
_entity_poly.pdbx_strand_id
1 'polypeptide(L)'
;MNGVIVKFDEKKGFGFIRTDDHDDDIFVHIKNVKGNEVLEPGQKVSFGIKYGEKGAEAVKVKPGGKQTSPFVFFSVSGLAIVAVVMYILHKYVNIHWTIAYFVAVNISVFLLYGYDKRVAKAQKGGMRIPENTLHFFAFIGGTPMAFVSRRFFRHKTVKVSFVVTFWIVFIVQVIIIWKFWPLIHS
;
A
#
# COMPACT_ATOMS: atom_id res chain seq x y z
N MET A 1 20.09 8.79 1.16
CA MET A 1 18.96 7.91 0.78
C MET A 1 17.99 7.85 1.96
N ASN A 2 16.73 7.52 1.70
CA ASN A 2 15.70 7.43 2.72
C ASN A 2 15.13 6.01 2.76
N GLY A 3 14.73 5.55 3.94
CA GLY A 3 14.13 4.23 4.09
C GLY A 3 13.36 4.10 5.39
N VAL A 4 12.87 2.90 5.65
CA VAL A 4 12.11 2.56 6.85
C VAL A 4 12.74 1.35 7.52
N ILE A 5 12.86 1.40 8.84
CA ILE A 5 13.33 0.26 9.63
C ILE A 5 12.28 -0.86 9.55
N VAL A 6 12.63 -1.99 8.95
CA VAL A 6 11.73 -3.16 8.86
C VAL A 6 11.80 -3.96 10.15
N LYS A 7 13.01 -4.15 10.65
CA LYS A 7 13.30 -4.92 11.86
C LYS A 7 14.51 -4.33 12.54
N PHE A 8 14.45 -4.22 13.86
CA PHE A 8 15.57 -3.83 14.69
C PHE A 8 15.54 -4.67 15.96
N ASP A 9 16.66 -5.32 16.27
CA ASP A 9 16.85 -6.06 17.52
C ASP A 9 17.70 -5.19 18.45
N GLU A 10 17.05 -4.56 19.41
CA GLU A 10 17.71 -3.66 20.37
C GLU A 10 18.78 -4.37 21.21
N LYS A 11 18.56 -5.64 21.53
CA LYS A 11 19.52 -6.42 22.34
C LYS A 11 20.79 -6.72 21.56
N LYS A 12 20.65 -7.01 20.26
CA LYS A 12 21.80 -7.30 19.38
C LYS A 12 22.38 -6.05 18.72
N GLY A 13 21.66 -4.93 18.73
CA GLY A 13 22.11 -3.64 18.20
C GLY A 13 22.18 -3.56 16.68
N PHE A 14 21.43 -4.41 15.96
CA PHE A 14 21.38 -4.39 14.50
C PHE A 14 19.96 -4.58 13.96
N GLY A 15 19.76 -4.20 12.71
CA GLY A 15 18.50 -4.32 12.00
C GLY A 15 18.64 -4.16 10.49
N PHE A 16 17.50 -3.92 9.85
CA PHE A 16 17.38 -3.83 8.40
C PHE A 16 16.50 -2.65 8.00
N ILE A 17 16.96 -1.91 6.99
CA ILE A 17 16.26 -0.77 6.40
C ILE A 17 15.79 -1.17 5.01
N ARG A 18 14.49 -0.96 4.74
CA ARG A 18 13.95 -1.07 3.38
C ARG A 18 13.90 0.28 2.71
N THR A 19 14.31 0.34 1.46
CA THR A 19 14.25 1.53 0.61
C THR A 19 13.60 1.16 -0.73
N ASP A 20 13.05 2.16 -1.43
CA ASP A 20 12.55 1.98 -2.80
C ASP A 20 13.67 1.99 -3.85
N ASP A 21 14.88 2.40 -3.45
CA ASP A 21 16.05 2.55 -4.32
C ASP A 21 16.86 1.24 -4.49
N HIS A 22 16.56 0.23 -3.66
CA HIS A 22 17.20 -1.10 -3.67
C HIS A 22 16.13 -2.17 -3.41
N ASP A 23 16.20 -3.28 -4.15
CA ASP A 23 15.27 -4.39 -3.94
C ASP A 23 15.58 -5.18 -2.65
N ASP A 24 16.83 -5.14 -2.18
CA ASP A 24 17.28 -5.82 -0.97
C ASP A 24 17.25 -4.91 0.27
N ASP A 25 16.99 -5.53 1.42
CA ASP A 25 17.04 -4.85 2.71
C ASP A 25 18.48 -4.52 3.11
N ILE A 26 18.72 -3.27 3.51
CA ILE A 26 20.05 -2.74 3.81
C ILE A 26 20.34 -2.94 5.29
N PHE A 27 21.51 -3.51 5.61
CA PHE A 27 21.91 -3.76 6.98
C PHE A 27 22.19 -2.45 7.73
N VAL A 28 21.73 -2.33 8.98
CA VAL A 28 22.03 -1.20 9.87
C VAL A 28 22.49 -1.68 11.23
N HIS A 29 23.53 -1.03 11.76
CA HIS A 29 24.02 -1.25 13.11
C HIS A 29 23.83 0.03 13.95
N ILE A 30 23.47 -0.10 15.23
CA ILE A 30 23.31 1.03 16.17
C ILE A 30 24.53 1.96 16.22
N LYS A 31 25.74 1.42 16.01
CA LYS A 31 26.99 2.19 15.96
C LYS A 31 27.03 3.24 14.84
N ASN A 32 26.28 3.01 13.77
CA ASN A 32 26.20 3.90 12.62
C ASN A 32 25.06 4.94 12.75
N VAL A 33 24.30 4.90 13.85
CA VAL A 33 23.18 5.80 14.13
C VAL A 33 23.69 7.02 14.90
N LYS A 34 23.38 8.20 14.39
CA LYS A 34 23.68 9.45 15.09
C LYS A 34 22.64 9.69 16.19
N GLY A 35 23.12 10.08 17.38
CA GLY A 35 22.27 10.59 18.46
C GLY A 35 21.93 9.61 19.58
N ASN A 36 22.45 8.38 19.57
CA ASN A 36 22.12 7.34 20.56
C ASN A 36 20.61 7.05 20.68
N GLU A 37 19.82 7.45 19.68
CA GLU A 37 18.40 7.20 19.63
C GLU A 37 18.13 5.75 19.28
N VAL A 38 17.20 5.14 20.01
CA VAL A 38 16.72 3.79 19.75
C VAL A 38 15.93 3.81 18.45
N LEU A 39 16.29 2.91 17.52
CA LEU A 39 15.56 2.74 16.27
C LEU A 39 14.39 1.77 16.48
N GLU A 40 13.21 2.19 16.06
CA GLU A 40 12.02 1.34 16.13
C GLU A 40 11.60 0.82 14.74
N PRO A 41 11.03 -0.39 14.65
CA PRO A 41 10.35 -0.84 13.45
C PRO A 41 9.27 0.16 12.98
N GLY A 42 9.26 0.47 11.68
CA GLY A 42 8.37 1.47 11.07
C GLY A 42 8.89 2.92 11.13
N GLN A 43 10.04 3.17 11.75
CA GLN A 43 10.63 4.50 11.80
C GLN A 43 11.31 4.87 10.46
N LYS A 44 11.10 6.09 9.99
CA LYS A 44 11.84 6.62 8.83
C LYS A 44 13.26 6.97 9.22
N VAL A 45 14.20 6.69 8.34
CA VAL A 45 15.62 7.01 8.53
C VAL A 45 16.20 7.59 7.25
N SER A 46 17.13 8.54 7.39
CA SER A 46 17.99 8.98 6.30
C SER A 46 19.39 8.39 6.51
N PHE A 47 20.00 7.83 5.48
CA PHE A 47 21.29 7.16 5.59
C PHE A 47 22.09 7.27 4.29
N GLY A 48 23.40 7.07 4.39
CA GLY A 48 24.25 6.77 3.25
C GLY A 48 24.44 5.25 3.11
N ILE A 49 24.72 4.77 1.92
CA ILE A 49 25.09 3.37 1.69
C ILE A 49 26.60 3.29 1.59
N LYS A 50 27.18 2.25 2.20
CA LYS A 50 28.53 1.79 1.95
C LYS A 50 28.47 0.31 1.59
N TYR A 51 29.09 -0.06 0.48
CA TYR A 51 29.23 -1.48 0.13
C TYR A 51 30.51 -2.02 0.80
N GLY A 52 30.35 -3.08 1.58
CA GLY A 52 31.45 -3.82 2.18
C GLY A 52 31.44 -5.28 1.73
N GLU A 53 32.34 -6.08 2.29
CA GLU A 53 32.45 -7.53 1.98
C GLU A 53 31.17 -8.32 2.31
N LYS A 54 30.34 -7.80 3.22
CA LYS A 54 29.09 -8.43 3.67
C LYS A 54 27.83 -7.86 3.00
N GLY A 55 27.99 -7.03 1.96
CA GLY A 55 26.88 -6.39 1.25
C GLY A 55 26.68 -4.91 1.60
N ALA A 56 25.49 -4.39 1.32
CA ALA A 56 25.14 -2.99 1.54
C ALA A 56 24.88 -2.70 3.02
N GLU A 57 25.64 -1.74 3.57
CA GLU A 57 25.51 -1.28 4.96
C GLU A 57 25.13 0.20 5.01
N ALA A 58 24.20 0.53 5.91
CA ALA A 58 23.78 1.88 6.18
C ALA A 58 24.75 2.60 7.12
N VAL A 59 25.26 3.75 6.66
CA VAL A 59 26.19 4.63 7.40
C VAL A 59 25.59 6.01 7.61
N LYS A 60 26.03 6.69 8.68
CA LYS A 60 25.54 8.03 9.07
C LYS A 60 24.01 8.09 9.16
N VAL A 61 23.41 7.08 9.77
CA VAL A 61 21.96 6.95 9.90
C VAL A 61 21.45 8.05 10.81
N LYS A 62 20.45 8.79 10.33
CA LYS A 62 19.72 9.79 11.10
C LYS A 62 18.29 9.28 11.30
N PRO A 63 17.86 9.07 12.56
CA PRO A 63 16.48 8.76 12.87
C PRO A 63 15.56 9.92 12.48
N GLY A 64 14.38 9.59 11.95
CA GLY A 64 13.27 10.51 11.72
C GLY A 64 12.08 10.15 12.59
N GLY A 65 10.97 10.89 12.45
CA GLY A 65 9.74 10.59 13.18
C GLY A 65 9.16 9.20 12.86
N LYS A 66 8.40 8.62 13.81
CA LYS A 66 7.61 7.40 13.57
C LYS A 66 6.68 7.65 12.40
N GLN A 67 6.71 6.75 11.41
CA GLN A 67 5.81 6.84 10.28
C GLN A 67 4.42 6.40 10.76
N THR A 68 3.50 7.34 10.97
CA THR A 68 2.08 6.99 10.91
C THR A 68 1.84 6.50 9.48
N SER A 69 1.67 5.18 9.30
CA SER A 69 1.34 4.62 8.01
C SER A 69 0.10 5.34 7.50
N PRO A 70 0.13 5.99 6.33
CA PRO A 70 -1.03 6.71 5.83
C PRO A 70 -2.15 5.75 5.39
N PHE A 71 -2.01 4.44 5.66
CA PHE A 71 -3.03 3.42 5.44
C PHE A 71 -4.39 3.82 5.99
N VAL A 72 -4.48 4.19 7.27
CA VAL A 72 -5.78 4.54 7.88
C VAL A 72 -6.38 5.76 7.19
N PHE A 73 -5.56 6.78 6.95
CA PHE A 73 -5.99 8.01 6.26
C PHE A 73 -6.54 7.72 4.86
N PHE A 74 -5.81 6.96 4.03
CA PHE A 74 -6.24 6.63 2.67
C PHE A 74 -7.42 5.66 2.63
N SER A 75 -7.46 4.68 3.54
CA SER A 75 -8.57 3.73 3.63
C SER A 75 -9.87 4.41 4.04
N VAL A 76 -9.83 5.29 5.06
CA VAL A 76 -11.01 6.07 5.47
C VAL A 76 -11.45 7.02 4.37
N SER A 77 -10.51 7.74 3.75
CA SER A 77 -10.82 8.66 2.64
C SER A 77 -11.45 7.92 1.45
N GLY A 78 -10.92 6.75 1.09
CA GLY A 78 -11.47 5.94 0.01
C GLY A 78 -12.87 5.39 0.34
N LEU A 79 -13.11 4.94 1.56
CA LEU A 79 -14.44 4.48 2.00
C LEU A 79 -15.46 5.62 2.01
N ALA A 80 -15.05 6.83 2.41
CA ALA A 80 -15.88 8.01 2.33
C ALA A 80 -16.29 8.32 0.88
N ILE A 81 -15.35 8.23 -0.08
CA ILE A 81 -15.66 8.38 -1.50
C ILE A 81 -16.66 7.31 -1.96
N VAL A 82 -16.47 6.04 -1.57
CA VAL A 82 -17.42 4.96 -1.89
C VAL A 82 -18.81 5.29 -1.36
N ALA A 83 -18.92 5.68 -0.08
CA ALA A 83 -20.20 5.99 0.54
C ALA A 83 -20.91 7.18 -0.14
N VAL A 84 -20.16 8.24 -0.45
CA VAL A 84 -20.69 9.43 -1.12
C VAL A 84 -21.15 9.10 -2.54
N VAL A 85 -20.32 8.41 -3.33
CA VAL A 85 -20.68 8.02 -4.70
C VAL A 85 -21.86 7.06 -4.69
N MET A 86 -21.88 6.08 -3.78
CA MET A 86 -23.00 5.14 -3.63
C MET A 86 -24.30 5.88 -3.29
N TYR A 87 -24.26 6.81 -2.33
CA TYR A 87 -25.42 7.62 -1.96
C TYR A 87 -25.93 8.45 -3.14
N ILE A 88 -25.03 9.10 -3.88
CA ILE A 88 -25.39 9.90 -5.05
C ILE A 88 -26.05 9.03 -6.13
N LEU A 89 -25.44 7.89 -6.47
CA LEU A 89 -25.97 6.97 -7.47
C LEU A 89 -27.33 6.40 -7.07
N HIS A 90 -27.50 6.03 -5.80
CA HIS A 90 -28.76 5.50 -5.32
C HIS A 90 -29.86 6.57 -5.30
N LYS A 91 -29.57 7.76 -4.75
CA LYS A 91 -30.57 8.81 -4.56
C LYS A 91 -30.96 9.53 -5.86
N TYR A 92 -29.99 9.83 -6.72
CA TYR A 92 -30.22 10.68 -7.89
C TYR A 92 -30.35 9.89 -9.20
N VAL A 93 -29.76 8.69 -9.29
CA VAL A 93 -29.83 7.85 -10.50
C VAL A 93 -30.80 6.68 -10.31
N ASN A 94 -31.36 6.51 -9.10
CA ASN A 94 -32.30 5.44 -8.73
C ASN A 94 -31.75 4.03 -9.05
N ILE A 95 -30.45 3.85 -8.90
CA ILE A 95 -29.78 2.56 -9.09
C ILE A 95 -29.92 1.75 -7.81
N HIS A 96 -30.18 0.44 -7.95
CA HIS A 96 -30.22 -0.48 -6.81
C HIS A 96 -28.90 -0.41 -6.02
N TRP A 97 -28.99 -0.40 -4.69
CA TRP A 97 -27.86 -0.14 -3.80
C TRP A 97 -26.65 -1.07 -4.03
N THR A 98 -26.87 -2.32 -4.44
CA THR A 98 -25.78 -3.27 -4.78
C THR A 98 -24.99 -2.86 -6.03
N ILE A 99 -25.68 -2.40 -7.07
CA ILE A 99 -25.05 -1.92 -8.31
C ILE A 99 -24.34 -0.59 -8.03
N ALA A 100 -24.98 0.30 -7.26
CA ALA A 100 -24.39 1.57 -6.83
C ALA A 100 -23.10 1.35 -6.02
N TYR A 101 -23.09 0.39 -5.11
CA TYR A 101 -21.90 -0.02 -4.34
C TYR A 101 -20.77 -0.49 -5.27
N PHE A 102 -21.07 -1.40 -6.20
CA PHE A 102 -20.04 -1.95 -7.09
C PHE A 102 -19.42 -0.86 -7.97
N VAL A 103 -20.24 0.04 -8.53
CA VAL A 103 -19.76 1.19 -9.30
C VAL A 103 -18.91 2.14 -8.43
N ALA A 104 -19.37 2.46 -7.23
CA ALA A 104 -18.68 3.35 -6.31
C ALA A 104 -17.30 2.82 -5.88
N VAL A 105 -17.19 1.53 -5.57
CA VAL A 105 -15.93 0.87 -5.23
C VAL A 105 -14.96 0.94 -6.40
N ASN A 106 -15.41 0.62 -7.63
CA ASN A 106 -14.55 0.66 -8.81
C ASN A 106 -14.10 2.10 -9.13
N ILE A 107 -14.97 3.11 -9.04
CA ILE A 107 -14.57 4.53 -9.22
C ILE A 107 -13.51 4.91 -8.17
N SER A 108 -13.72 4.56 -6.91
CA SER A 108 -12.78 4.89 -5.82
C SER A 108 -11.41 4.26 -6.05
N VAL A 109 -11.37 3.00 -6.49
CA VAL A 109 -10.13 2.29 -6.85
C VAL A 109 -9.39 3.00 -7.97
N PHE A 110 -10.09 3.40 -9.04
CA PHE A 110 -9.47 4.12 -10.15
C PHE A 110 -8.85 5.45 -9.70
N LEU A 111 -9.56 6.21 -8.86
CA LEU A 111 -9.08 7.47 -8.31
C LEU A 111 -7.85 7.30 -7.41
N LEU A 112 -7.86 6.29 -6.53
CA LEU A 112 -6.71 5.99 -5.66
C LEU A 112 -5.47 5.61 -6.48
N TYR A 113 -5.61 4.73 -7.47
CA TYR A 113 -4.50 4.39 -8.38
C TYR A 113 -3.99 5.60 -9.18
N GLY A 114 -4.91 6.46 -9.64
CA GLY A 114 -4.58 7.70 -10.35
C GLY A 114 -3.83 8.70 -9.48
N TYR A 115 -4.26 8.89 -8.23
CA TYR A 115 -3.57 9.74 -7.25
C TYR A 115 -2.17 9.21 -6.93
N ASP A 116 -2.04 7.91 -6.66
CA ASP A 116 -0.75 7.29 -6.36
C ASP A 116 0.27 7.53 -7.49
N LYS A 117 -0.15 7.40 -8.76
CA LYS A 117 0.72 7.73 -9.91
C LYS A 117 1.10 9.20 -9.97
N ARG A 118 0.15 10.12 -9.71
CA ARG A 118 0.43 11.57 -9.71
C ARG A 118 1.45 11.92 -8.63
N VAL A 119 1.30 11.36 -7.44
CA VAL A 119 2.25 11.53 -6.34
C VAL A 119 3.60 10.89 -6.65
N ALA A 120 3.62 9.70 -7.25
CA ALA A 120 4.86 9.03 -7.63
C ALA A 120 5.68 9.83 -8.65
N LYS A 121 5.01 10.57 -9.55
CA LYS A 121 5.66 11.46 -10.54
C LYS A 121 5.98 12.86 -10.01
N ALA A 122 5.27 13.33 -8.99
CA ALA A 122 5.51 14.64 -8.40
C ALA A 122 6.80 14.60 -7.56
N GLN A 123 7.84 15.34 -7.98
CA GLN A 123 9.06 15.52 -7.18
C GLN A 123 8.81 16.26 -5.84
N LYS A 124 7.65 16.90 -5.69
CA LYS A 124 7.20 17.57 -4.46
C LYS A 124 6.51 16.58 -3.51
N GLY A 125 7.30 15.76 -2.82
CA GLY A 125 7.01 15.13 -1.52
C GLY A 125 5.57 14.79 -1.10
N GLY A 126 4.72 14.22 -1.98
CA GLY A 126 3.39 13.77 -1.59
C GLY A 126 3.39 12.45 -0.81
N MET A 127 2.34 12.19 -0.02
CA MET A 127 2.16 10.90 0.65
C MET A 127 1.79 9.82 -0.38
N ARG A 128 2.69 8.85 -0.58
CA ARG A 128 2.44 7.65 -1.41
C ARG A 128 1.39 6.75 -0.76
N ILE A 129 0.56 6.10 -1.56
CA ILE A 129 -0.47 5.19 -1.07
C ILE A 129 0.17 3.82 -0.78
N PRO A 130 -0.01 3.24 0.42
CA PRO A 130 0.55 1.93 0.74
C PRO A 130 -0.17 0.81 -0.04
N GLU A 131 0.58 -0.22 -0.44
CA GLU A 131 0.07 -1.39 -1.19
C GLU A 131 -1.12 -2.05 -0.46
N ASN A 132 -1.11 -2.07 0.88
CA ASN A 132 -2.19 -2.63 1.69
C ASN A 132 -3.55 -1.93 1.48
N THR A 133 -3.56 -0.61 1.27
CA THR A 133 -4.82 0.11 0.97
C THR A 133 -5.37 -0.35 -0.37
N LEU A 134 -4.52 -0.52 -1.37
CA LEU A 134 -4.93 -0.98 -2.70
C LEU A 134 -5.46 -2.44 -2.66
N HIS A 135 -4.82 -3.31 -1.87
CA HIS A 135 -5.30 -4.67 -1.64
C HIS A 135 -6.65 -4.71 -0.92
N PHE A 136 -6.84 -3.87 0.09
CA PHE A 136 -8.10 -3.75 0.80
C PHE A 136 -9.25 -3.36 -0.15
N PHE A 137 -9.05 -2.36 -1.01
CA PHE A 137 -10.08 -1.97 -1.98
C PHE A 137 -10.33 -3.02 -3.08
N ALA A 138 -9.31 -3.76 -3.50
CA ALA A 138 -9.51 -4.91 -4.38
C ALA A 138 -10.35 -6.00 -3.70
N PHE A 139 -10.06 -6.30 -2.43
CA PHE A 139 -10.79 -7.30 -1.64
C PHE A 139 -12.28 -7.01 -1.49
N ILE A 140 -12.68 -5.75 -1.33
CA ILE A 140 -14.09 -5.37 -1.18
C ILE A 140 -14.86 -5.27 -2.51
N GLY A 141 -14.24 -5.59 -3.65
CA GLY A 141 -14.93 -5.66 -4.96
C GLY A 141 -14.32 -4.77 -6.05
N GLY A 142 -13.21 -4.08 -5.77
CA GLY A 142 -12.50 -3.25 -6.73
C GLY A 142 -11.62 -4.00 -7.74
N THR A 143 -11.63 -5.34 -7.70
CA THR A 143 -10.76 -6.22 -8.48
C THR A 143 -10.71 -5.87 -9.98
N PRO A 144 -11.84 -5.68 -10.70
CA PRO A 144 -11.81 -5.39 -12.13
C PRO A 144 -11.14 -4.05 -12.43
N MET A 145 -11.51 -3.00 -11.70
CA MET A 145 -10.90 -1.68 -11.91
C MET A 145 -9.45 -1.62 -11.45
N ALA A 146 -9.05 -2.34 -10.40
CA ALA A 146 -7.65 -2.42 -9.99
C ALA A 146 -6.78 -3.03 -11.11
N PHE A 147 -7.31 -4.02 -11.82
CA PHE A 147 -6.66 -4.61 -12.99
C PHE A 147 -6.55 -3.62 -14.16
N VAL A 148 -7.65 -2.95 -14.52
CA VAL A 148 -7.67 -1.92 -15.58
C VAL A 148 -6.73 -0.77 -15.24
N SER A 149 -6.78 -0.28 -14.00
CA SER A 149 -5.96 0.83 -13.51
C SER A 149 -4.47 0.50 -13.62
N ARG A 150 -4.06 -0.73 -13.30
CA ARG A 150 -2.66 -1.17 -13.49
C ARG A 150 -2.21 -1.09 -14.95
N ARG A 151 -3.06 -1.56 -15.87
CA ARG A 151 -2.78 -1.53 -17.32
C ARG A 151 -2.71 -0.10 -17.85
N PHE A 152 -3.66 0.74 -17.44
CA PHE A 152 -3.78 2.12 -17.89
C PHE A 152 -2.66 3.02 -17.33
N PHE A 153 -2.33 2.84 -16.05
CA PHE A 153 -1.37 3.68 -15.36
C PHE A 153 0.09 3.21 -15.48
N ARG A 154 0.37 2.06 -16.11
CA ARG A 154 1.74 1.50 -16.25
C ARG A 154 2.50 1.53 -14.93
N HIS A 155 1.81 1.21 -13.84
CA HIS A 155 2.36 1.29 -12.49
C HIS A 155 2.98 -0.06 -12.16
N LYS A 156 4.31 -0.05 -11.92
CA LYS A 156 5.20 -1.19 -11.61
C LYS A 156 4.56 -2.58 -11.81
N THR A 157 4.48 -3.01 -13.06
CA THR A 157 4.25 -4.41 -13.41
C THR A 157 5.47 -5.22 -12.93
N VAL A 158 5.22 -6.42 -12.38
CA VAL A 158 6.20 -7.42 -11.89
C VAL A 158 6.62 -7.35 -10.40
N LYS A 159 5.66 -7.26 -9.46
CA LYS A 159 5.80 -7.98 -8.17
C LYS A 159 4.87 -9.21 -8.21
N VAL A 160 5.45 -10.41 -8.25
CA VAL A 160 4.69 -11.67 -8.31
C VAL A 160 3.75 -11.81 -7.10
N SER A 161 4.18 -11.36 -5.93
CA SER A 161 3.37 -11.36 -4.70
C SER A 161 2.03 -10.65 -4.87
N PHE A 162 2.02 -9.50 -5.57
CA PHE A 162 0.81 -8.73 -5.79
C PHE A 162 -0.19 -9.47 -6.70
N VAL A 163 0.31 -10.12 -7.76
CA VAL A 163 -0.52 -10.88 -8.71
C VAL A 163 -1.10 -12.13 -8.04
N VAL A 164 -0.31 -12.80 -7.19
CA VAL A 164 -0.76 -13.96 -6.41
C VAL A 164 -1.87 -13.57 -5.43
N THR A 165 -1.70 -12.48 -4.66
CA THR A 165 -2.76 -11.99 -3.75
C THR A 165 -4.04 -11.64 -4.52
N PHE A 166 -3.93 -11.08 -5.72
CA PHE A 166 -5.07 -10.79 -6.59
C PHE A 166 -5.85 -12.06 -6.98
N TRP A 167 -5.16 -13.11 -7.44
CA TRP A 167 -5.83 -14.35 -7.85
C TRP A 167 -6.46 -15.08 -6.66
N ILE A 168 -5.82 -15.07 -5.48
CA ILE A 168 -6.40 -15.63 -4.26
C ILE A 168 -7.71 -14.91 -3.90
N VAL A 169 -7.71 -13.57 -3.89
CA VAL A 169 -8.91 -12.77 -3.57
C VAL A 169 -10.04 -13.03 -4.58
N PHE A 170 -9.72 -13.09 -5.87
CA PHE A 170 -10.71 -13.35 -6.91
C PHE A 170 -11.35 -14.75 -6.76
N ILE A 171 -10.54 -15.78 -6.52
CA ILE A 171 -11.04 -17.15 -6.29
C ILE A 171 -11.94 -17.18 -5.05
N VAL A 172 -11.55 -16.52 -3.97
CA VAL A 172 -12.37 -16.42 -2.75
C VAL A 172 -13.71 -15.72 -3.03
N GLN A 173 -13.71 -14.62 -3.78
CA GLN A 173 -14.94 -13.92 -4.18
C GLN A 173 -15.86 -14.81 -5.01
N VAL A 174 -15.33 -15.57 -5.98
CA VAL A 174 -16.10 -16.51 -6.80
C VAL A 174 -16.71 -17.63 -5.94
N ILE A 175 -15.95 -18.18 -4.99
CA ILE A 175 -16.45 -19.21 -4.07
C ILE A 175 -17.57 -18.67 -3.18
N ILE A 176 -17.42 -17.46 -2.63
CA ILE A 176 -18.46 -16.81 -1.82
C ILE A 176 -19.72 -16.61 -2.64
N ILE A 177 -19.60 -16.03 -3.84
CA ILE A 177 -20.75 -15.81 -4.73
C ILE A 177 -21.42 -17.14 -5.05
N TRP A 178 -20.67 -18.17 -5.43
CA TRP A 178 -21.22 -19.48 -5.75
C TRP A 178 -21.95 -20.12 -4.57
N LYS A 179 -21.39 -20.03 -3.36
CA LYS A 179 -21.97 -20.60 -2.15
C LYS A 179 -23.23 -19.86 -1.70
N PHE A 180 -23.30 -18.54 -1.90
CA PHE A 180 -24.45 -17.71 -1.51
C PHE A 180 -25.44 -17.43 -2.64
N TRP A 181 -25.13 -17.85 -3.87
CA TRP A 181 -26.02 -17.78 -5.04
C TRP A 181 -27.42 -18.35 -4.79
N PRO A 182 -27.59 -19.50 -4.09
CA PRO A 182 -28.90 -20.08 -3.82
C PRO A 182 -29.74 -19.25 -2.84
N LEU A 183 -29.10 -18.54 -1.90
CA LEU A 183 -29.77 -17.73 -0.86
C LEU A 183 -30.33 -16.40 -1.38
N ILE A 184 -29.85 -15.94 -2.53
CA ILE A 184 -30.27 -14.68 -3.16
C ILE A 184 -31.46 -14.91 -4.11
N HIS A 185 -31.67 -16.17 -4.54
CA HIS A 185 -32.71 -16.58 -5.50
C HIS A 185 -33.82 -17.46 -4.89
N SER A 186 -33.81 -17.63 -3.56
CA SER A 186 -34.82 -18.32 -2.75
C SER A 186 -35.66 -17.32 -1.98
#